data_AF-A0A2S8FKI2-F1
#
_entry.id   AF-A0A2S8FKI2-F1
#
_cell.length_a   1.000
_cell.length_b   1.000
_cell.length_c   1.000
_cell.angle_alpha   90.00
_cell.angle_beta   90.00
_cell.angle_gamma   90.00
#
_symmetry.space_group_name_H-M   'P 1'
#
loop_
_entity.id
_entity.type
_entity.pdbx_description
1 polymer ?
#
loop_
_entity_poly.entity_id
_entity_poly.type
_entity_poly.pdbx_seq_one_letter_code
_entity_poly.pdbx_strand_id
1 'polypeptide(L)'
;MNSQPIDREKLIELAGEIRNGVDMNFEVDALIIEFESHVPECDIATLCSYDWPTDTIVDVSLGMAATKRALNEEELRQLITAMLEGPADTEAEEMLRVMAFNHNCQHPAETDLIFFPHEIFGTHDPTVDQIVHAAVNGKV
;
A
#
# COMPACT_ATOMS: atom_id res chain seq x y z
N MET A 1 -6.95 -1.25 28.44
CA MET A 1 -7.68 -2.50 28.14
C MET A 1 -6.80 -3.28 27.20
N ASN A 2 -6.39 -4.50 27.58
CA ASN A 2 -5.59 -5.37 26.71
C ASN A 2 -6.57 -6.11 25.79
N SER A 3 -6.82 -5.57 24.60
CA SER A 3 -7.57 -6.27 23.57
C SER A 3 -6.77 -7.50 23.13
N GLN A 4 -7.39 -8.69 23.18
CA GLN A 4 -6.80 -9.87 22.54
C GLN A 4 -6.56 -9.57 21.05
N PRO A 5 -5.47 -10.06 20.45
CA PRO A 5 -5.28 -9.96 19.01
C PRO A 5 -6.47 -10.64 18.32
N ILE A 6 -7.17 -9.88 17.48
CA ILE A 6 -8.24 -10.40 16.64
C ILE A 6 -7.62 -11.32 15.57
N ASP A 7 -8.31 -12.39 15.23
CA ASP A 7 -7.87 -13.29 14.17
C ASP A 7 -8.12 -12.67 12.79
N ARG A 8 -7.30 -13.03 11.79
CA ARG A 8 -7.40 -12.56 10.41
C ARG A 8 -8.77 -12.88 9.82
N GLU A 9 -9.32 -14.06 10.09
CA GLU A 9 -10.66 -14.43 9.61
C GLU A 9 -11.74 -13.47 10.12
N LYS A 10 -11.62 -13.03 11.38
CA LYS A 10 -12.57 -12.08 11.97
C LYS A 10 -12.43 -10.67 11.36
N LEU A 11 -11.21 -10.26 11.00
CA LEU A 11 -11.00 -9.03 10.24
C LEU A 11 -11.63 -9.10 8.85
N ILE A 12 -11.55 -10.26 8.17
CA ILE A 12 -12.18 -10.46 6.86
C ILE A 12 -13.70 -10.36 6.98
N GLU A 13 -14.30 -10.96 8.01
CA GLU A 13 -15.74 -10.82 8.27
C GLU A 13 -16.13 -9.35 8.46
N LEU A 14 -15.41 -8.62 9.32
CA LEU A 14 -15.68 -7.20 9.59
C LEU A 14 -15.54 -6.34 8.32
N ALA A 15 -14.46 -6.52 7.54
CA ALA A 15 -14.28 -5.82 6.28
C ALA A 15 -15.39 -6.13 5.27
N GLY A 16 -15.87 -7.38 5.24
CA GLY A 16 -17.01 -7.80 4.43
C GLY A 16 -18.32 -7.13 4.86
N GLU A 17 -18.58 -7.04 6.16
CA GLU A 17 -19.75 -6.33 6.70
C GLU A 17 -19.70 -4.82 6.40
N ILE A 18 -18.53 -4.19 6.54
CA ILE A 18 -18.33 -2.78 6.16
C ILE A 18 -18.66 -2.57 4.69
N ARG A 19 -18.08 -3.37 3.79
CA ARG A 19 -18.34 -3.24 2.35
C ARG A 19 -19.81 -3.42 1.99
N ASN A 20 -20.44 -4.49 2.50
CA ASN A 20 -21.87 -4.73 2.27
C ASN A 20 -22.72 -3.57 2.80
N GLY A 21 -22.36 -3.01 3.96
CA GLY A 21 -23.04 -1.85 4.53
C GLY A 21 -22.91 -0.61 3.65
N VAL A 22 -21.73 -0.34 3.09
CA VAL A 22 -21.51 0.76 2.13
C VAL A 22 -22.35 0.58 0.88
N ASP A 23 -22.35 -0.62 0.29
CA ASP A 23 -23.12 -0.93 -0.93
C ASP A 23 -24.63 -0.80 -0.71
N MET A 24 -25.09 -1.14 0.49
CA MET A 24 -26.50 -1.06 0.89
C MET A 24 -26.90 0.30 1.50
N ASN A 25 -25.97 1.26 1.58
CA ASN A 25 -26.15 2.58 2.20
C ASN A 25 -26.66 2.49 3.67
N PHE A 26 -26.07 1.56 4.43
CA PHE A 26 -26.26 1.41 5.87
C PHE A 26 -25.16 2.12 6.67
N GLU A 27 -25.44 2.41 7.94
CA GLU A 27 -24.49 3.01 8.86
C GLU A 27 -23.41 1.99 9.25
N VAL A 28 -22.16 2.27 8.87
CA VAL A 28 -21.00 1.39 9.08
C VAL A 28 -19.96 1.96 10.06
N ASP A 29 -20.19 3.15 10.61
CA ASP A 29 -19.24 3.88 11.46
C ASP A 29 -18.76 3.03 12.66
N ALA A 30 -19.68 2.30 13.30
CA ALA A 30 -19.32 1.42 14.42
C ALA A 30 -18.39 0.27 14.00
N LEU A 31 -18.61 -0.29 12.81
CA LEU A 31 -17.79 -1.38 12.27
C LEU A 31 -16.41 -0.88 11.85
N ILE A 32 -16.33 0.31 11.24
CA ILE A 32 -15.07 0.99 10.91
C ILE A 32 -14.26 1.22 12.19
N ILE A 33 -14.88 1.81 13.22
CA ILE A 33 -14.23 2.05 14.52
C ILE A 33 -13.73 0.74 15.14
N GLU A 34 -14.53 -0.33 15.07
CA GLU A 34 -14.14 -1.65 15.56
C GLU A 34 -12.91 -2.17 14.81
N PHE A 35 -12.94 -2.18 13.47
CA PHE A 35 -11.83 -2.65 12.64
C PHE A 35 -10.54 -1.86 12.90
N GLU A 36 -10.61 -0.52 12.88
CA GLU A 36 -9.45 0.36 13.07
C GLU A 36 -8.89 0.31 14.51
N SER A 37 -9.72 -0.09 15.49
CA SER A 37 -9.23 -0.36 16.85
C SER A 37 -8.30 -1.57 16.94
N HIS A 38 -8.40 -2.49 15.96
CA HIS A 38 -7.55 -3.67 15.84
C HIS A 38 -6.39 -3.48 14.85
N VAL A 39 -6.61 -2.71 13.80
CA VAL A 39 -5.60 -2.38 12.79
C VAL A 39 -5.41 -0.87 12.77
N PRO A 40 -4.63 -0.31 13.72
CA PRO A 40 -4.45 1.11 13.82
C PRO A 40 -3.74 1.66 12.58
N GLU A 41 -4.07 2.90 12.22
CA GLU A 41 -3.53 3.61 11.06
C GLU A 41 -3.92 3.03 9.68
N CYS A 42 -4.89 2.11 9.65
CA CYS A 42 -5.64 1.74 8.45
C CYS A 42 -6.79 2.73 8.24
N ASP A 43 -7.08 3.05 6.98
CA ASP A 43 -8.33 3.70 6.57
C ASP A 43 -9.17 2.66 5.82
N ILE A 44 -9.88 1.84 6.60
CA ILE A 44 -10.62 0.69 6.05
C ILE A 44 -11.79 1.15 5.16
N ALA A 45 -12.35 2.33 5.44
CA ALA A 45 -13.43 2.90 4.64
C ALA A 45 -12.96 3.18 3.20
N THR A 46 -11.78 3.82 3.05
CA THR A 46 -11.17 4.02 1.74
C THR A 46 -10.83 2.69 1.08
N LEU A 47 -10.23 1.74 1.81
CA LEU A 47 -9.86 0.44 1.23
C LEU A 47 -11.07 -0.36 0.72
N CYS A 48 -12.18 -0.37 1.47
CA CYS A 48 -13.42 -1.05 1.08
C CYS A 48 -14.09 -0.44 -0.16
N SER A 49 -13.74 0.80 -0.53
CA SER A 49 -14.23 1.44 -1.76
C SER A 49 -13.54 0.97 -3.04
N TYR A 50 -12.38 0.30 -2.94
CA TYR A 50 -11.72 -0.34 -4.08
C TYR A 50 -12.41 -1.66 -4.45
N ASP A 51 -12.22 -2.11 -5.70
CA ASP A 51 -12.79 -3.37 -6.22
C ASP A 51 -11.95 -4.62 -5.86
N TRP A 52 -11.22 -4.58 -4.75
CA TRP A 52 -10.36 -5.68 -4.33
C TRP A 52 -11.13 -6.76 -3.58
N PRO A 53 -10.71 -8.03 -3.63
CA PRO A 53 -11.20 -9.05 -2.72
C PRO A 53 -11.05 -8.63 -1.25
N THR A 54 -12.00 -9.01 -0.39
CA THR A 54 -12.03 -8.60 1.02
C THR A 54 -10.80 -9.10 1.79
N ASP A 55 -10.30 -10.29 1.47
CA ASP A 55 -9.06 -10.83 2.01
C ASP A 55 -7.84 -10.00 1.60
N THR A 56 -7.77 -9.56 0.34
CA THR A 56 -6.73 -8.62 -0.12
C THR A 56 -6.77 -7.30 0.66
N ILE A 57 -7.96 -6.74 0.92
CA ILE A 57 -8.11 -5.53 1.74
C ILE A 57 -7.52 -5.73 3.14
N VAL A 58 -7.82 -6.87 3.77
CA VAL A 58 -7.30 -7.17 5.11
C VAL A 58 -5.78 -7.33 5.09
N ASP A 59 -5.24 -8.02 4.10
CA ASP A 59 -3.78 -8.20 3.98
C ASP A 59 -3.06 -6.87 3.75
N VAL A 60 -3.62 -5.99 2.91
CA VAL A 60 -3.12 -4.62 2.76
C VAL A 60 -3.22 -3.87 4.09
N SER A 61 -4.38 -3.88 4.74
CA SER A 61 -4.62 -3.19 6.02
C SER A 61 -3.58 -3.57 7.08
N LEU A 62 -3.29 -4.87 7.20
CA LEU A 62 -2.30 -5.38 8.15
C LEU A 62 -0.87 -4.96 7.82
N GLY A 63 -0.54 -4.77 6.54
CA GLY A 63 0.77 -4.32 6.07
C GLY A 63 0.96 -2.79 6.04
N MET A 64 -0.11 -2.00 6.07
CA MET A 64 -0.06 -0.54 5.85
C MET A 64 0.87 0.20 6.81
N ALA A 65 0.91 -0.18 8.09
CA ALA A 65 1.77 0.50 9.05
C ALA A 65 3.26 0.42 8.67
N ALA A 66 3.69 -0.70 8.07
CA ALA A 66 5.08 -0.88 7.65
C ALA A 66 5.46 0.00 6.45
N THR A 67 4.50 0.38 5.60
CA THR A 67 4.75 1.18 4.40
C THR A 67 5.01 2.66 4.72
N LYS A 68 4.54 3.13 5.88
CA LYS A 68 4.74 4.50 6.40
C LYS A 68 6.09 4.70 7.10
N ARG A 69 6.97 3.69 7.05
CA ARG A 69 8.32 3.80 7.60
C ARG A 69 9.23 4.47 6.56
N ALA A 70 10.00 5.45 7.03
CA ALA A 70 11.12 5.99 6.26
C ALA A 70 12.16 4.89 5.98
N LEU A 71 12.44 4.67 4.71
CA LEU A 71 13.48 3.76 4.22
C LEU A 71 14.80 4.52 4.09
N ASN A 72 15.90 3.86 4.41
CA ASN A 72 17.21 4.36 4.00
C ASN A 72 17.44 4.08 2.50
N GLU A 73 18.50 4.65 1.93
CA GLU A 73 18.78 4.55 0.49
C GLU A 73 18.95 3.10 0.00
N GLU A 74 19.56 2.23 0.81
CA GLU A 74 19.76 0.82 0.46
C GLU A 74 18.45 0.04 0.52
N GLU A 75 17.60 0.30 1.51
CA GLU A 75 16.27 -0.30 1.59
C GLU A 75 15.38 0.15 0.43
N LEU A 76 15.44 1.43 0.04
CA LEU A 76 14.71 1.96 -1.11
C LEU A 76 15.21 1.34 -2.42
N ARG A 77 16.52 1.19 -2.58
CA ARG A 77 17.13 0.48 -3.72
C ARG A 77 16.62 -0.96 -3.82
N GLN A 78 16.58 -1.69 -2.71
CA GLN A 78 16.08 -3.06 -2.67
C GLN A 78 14.60 -3.13 -3.06
N LEU A 79 13.78 -2.20 -2.55
CA LEU A 79 12.37 -2.08 -2.95
C LEU A 79 12.22 -1.83 -4.45
N ILE A 80 12.93 -0.84 -5.01
CA ILE A 80 12.88 -0.54 -6.45
C ILE A 80 13.34 -1.73 -7.29
N THR A 81 14.42 -2.41 -6.85
CA THR A 81 14.91 -3.61 -7.54
C THR A 81 13.84 -4.70 -7.57
N ALA A 82 13.20 -4.96 -6.43
CA ALA A 82 12.12 -5.95 -6.35
C ALA A 82 10.93 -5.60 -7.26
N MET A 83 10.58 -4.32 -7.39
CA MET A 83 9.50 -3.85 -8.28
C MET A 83 9.88 -3.98 -9.77
N LEU A 84 11.16 -3.84 -10.13
CA LEU A 84 11.65 -4.01 -11.50
C LEU A 84 11.81 -5.47 -11.92
N GLU A 85 12.09 -6.36 -10.97
CA GLU A 85 12.25 -7.80 -11.24
C GLU A 85 10.94 -8.49 -11.63
N GLY A 86 9.80 -7.92 -11.24
CA GLY A 86 8.48 -8.39 -11.63
C GLY A 86 7.41 -8.15 -10.56
N PRO A 87 6.16 -8.58 -10.84
CA PRO A 87 5.07 -8.46 -9.89
C PRO A 87 5.35 -9.31 -8.64
N ALA A 88 4.81 -8.88 -7.50
CA ALA A 88 4.77 -9.69 -6.28
C ALA A 88 3.93 -10.96 -6.45
N ASP A 89 4.04 -11.88 -5.48
CA ASP A 89 3.29 -13.15 -5.50
C ASP A 89 1.79 -12.93 -5.25
N THR A 90 1.44 -11.84 -4.56
CA THR A 90 0.06 -11.47 -4.27
C THR A 90 -0.21 -10.00 -4.62
N GLU A 91 -1.48 -9.69 -4.93
CA GLU A 91 -1.92 -8.31 -5.19
C GLU A 91 -1.70 -7.42 -3.95
N ALA A 92 -1.91 -7.95 -2.74
CA ALA A 92 -1.67 -7.21 -1.51
C ALA A 92 -0.20 -6.80 -1.35
N GLU A 93 0.74 -7.71 -1.62
CA GLU A 93 2.17 -7.40 -1.57
C GLU A 93 2.57 -6.36 -2.62
N GLU A 94 2.02 -6.45 -3.82
CA GLU A 94 2.27 -5.46 -4.88
C GLU A 94 1.80 -4.07 -4.45
N MET A 95 0.59 -3.98 -3.89
CA MET A 95 0.06 -2.73 -3.37
C MET A 95 0.90 -2.17 -2.22
N LEU A 96 1.36 -3.02 -1.30
CA LEU A 96 2.23 -2.61 -0.20
C LEU A 96 3.59 -2.09 -0.70
N ARG A 97 4.17 -2.68 -1.75
CA ARG A 97 5.39 -2.17 -2.40
C ARG A 97 5.17 -0.78 -2.98
N VAL A 98 4.06 -0.59 -3.71
CA VAL A 98 3.68 0.71 -4.28
C VAL A 98 3.49 1.78 -3.19
N MET A 99 2.73 1.45 -2.13
CA MET A 99 2.51 2.38 -1.02
C MET A 99 3.81 2.74 -0.30
N ALA A 100 4.69 1.76 -0.07
CA ALA A 100 5.99 2.00 0.56
C ALA A 100 6.89 2.87 -0.31
N PHE A 101 6.87 2.65 -1.63
CA PHE A 101 7.64 3.46 -2.57
C PHE A 101 7.11 4.90 -2.60
N ASN A 102 5.80 5.11 -2.74
CA ASN A 102 5.21 6.45 -2.78
C ASN A 102 5.46 7.23 -1.48
N HIS A 103 5.37 6.57 -0.32
CA HIS A 103 5.69 7.19 0.95
C HIS A 103 7.14 7.71 1.02
N ASN A 104 8.06 7.01 0.35
CA ASN A 104 9.50 7.31 0.37
C ASN A 104 9.98 8.05 -0.89
N CYS A 105 9.10 8.37 -1.82
CA CYS A 105 9.41 9.07 -3.06
C CYS A 105 9.06 10.55 -2.93
N GLN A 106 10.05 11.42 -3.13
CA GLN A 106 9.87 12.88 -3.19
C GLN A 106 9.61 13.39 -4.62
N HIS A 107 9.71 12.51 -5.62
CA HIS A 107 9.49 12.89 -7.01
C HIS A 107 7.98 12.96 -7.31
N PRO A 108 7.49 14.03 -7.97
CA PRO A 108 6.07 14.20 -8.27
C PRO A 108 5.49 13.15 -9.23
N ALA A 109 6.35 12.43 -9.94
CA ALA A 109 5.94 11.33 -10.82
C ALA A 109 5.71 10.01 -10.06
N GLU A 110 6.10 9.91 -8.79
CA GLU A 110 5.86 8.73 -7.96
C GLU A 110 6.25 7.43 -8.68
N THR A 111 5.38 6.41 -8.69
CA THR A 111 5.61 5.11 -9.33
C THR A 111 5.89 5.17 -10.83
N ASP A 112 5.59 6.27 -11.52
CA ASP A 112 5.88 6.41 -12.95
C ASP A 112 7.39 6.39 -13.23
N LEU A 113 8.22 6.69 -12.22
CA LEU A 113 9.66 6.45 -12.28
C LEU A 113 10.03 4.99 -12.61
N ILE A 114 9.16 4.04 -12.23
CA ILE A 114 9.37 2.60 -12.40
C ILE A 114 8.56 2.09 -13.59
N PHE A 115 7.28 2.46 -13.69
CA PHE A 115 6.37 1.89 -14.71
C PHE A 115 6.41 2.63 -16.06
N PHE A 116 6.78 3.92 -16.06
CA PHE A 116 6.85 4.74 -17.27
C PHE A 116 8.19 5.51 -17.37
N PRO A 117 9.34 4.83 -17.23
CA PRO A 117 10.63 5.50 -17.10
C PRO A 117 11.02 6.32 -18.33
N HIS A 118 10.54 5.95 -19.52
CA HIS A 118 10.80 6.69 -20.75
C HIS A 118 10.20 8.10 -20.75
N GLU A 119 9.09 8.33 -20.06
CA GLU A 119 8.47 9.65 -19.95
C GLU A 119 9.26 10.57 -19.02
N ILE A 120 9.94 9.99 -18.03
CA ILE A 120 10.63 10.73 -16.97
C ILE A 120 12.13 10.89 -17.26
N PHE A 121 12.78 9.81 -17.69
CA PHE A 121 14.23 9.72 -17.95
C PHE A 121 14.61 9.81 -19.43
N GLY A 122 13.64 9.75 -20.36
CA GLY A 122 13.92 9.68 -21.80
C GLY A 122 14.52 8.35 -22.25
N THR A 123 14.48 7.31 -21.41
CA THR A 123 14.95 5.95 -21.69
C THR A 123 14.03 4.91 -21.04
N HIS A 124 13.88 3.74 -21.68
CA HIS A 124 13.12 2.63 -21.10
C HIS A 124 13.87 1.90 -19.99
N ASP A 125 15.20 2.01 -19.95
CA ASP A 125 16.07 1.24 -19.06
C ASP A 125 16.96 2.15 -18.18
N PRO A 126 16.41 3.03 -17.34
CA PRO A 126 17.23 3.73 -16.34
C PRO A 126 17.78 2.73 -15.33
N THR A 127 18.97 3.01 -14.78
CA THR A 127 19.54 2.17 -13.73
C THR A 127 18.76 2.37 -12.42
N VAL A 128 18.81 1.38 -11.53
CA VAL A 128 18.23 1.50 -10.18
C VAL A 128 18.79 2.73 -9.45
N ASP A 129 20.08 3.03 -9.61
CA ASP A 129 20.70 4.24 -9.06
C ASP A 129 20.05 5.54 -9.56
N GLN A 130 19.71 5.62 -10.85
CA GLN A 130 19.04 6.79 -11.42
C GLN A 130 17.65 6.96 -10.83
N ILE A 131 16.91 5.86 -10.67
CA ILE A 131 15.57 5.87 -10.07
C ILE A 131 15.64 6.28 -8.59
N VAL A 132 16.55 5.68 -7.81
CA VAL A 132 16.79 6.04 -6.40
C VAL A 132 17.14 7.53 -6.28
N HIS A 133 18.07 8.01 -7.11
CA HIS A 133 18.47 9.41 -7.11
C HIS A 133 17.28 10.34 -7.38
N ALA A 134 16.47 10.01 -8.38
CA ALA A 134 15.29 10.80 -8.73
C ALA A 134 14.23 10.78 -7.62
N ALA A 135 13.95 9.60 -7.06
CA ALA A 135 13.01 9.42 -5.96
C ALA A 135 13.41 10.22 -4.72
N VAL A 136 14.69 10.24 -4.34
CA VAL A 136 15.16 10.94 -3.14
C VAL A 136 15.28 12.45 -3.36
N ASN A 137 15.69 12.92 -4.54
CA ASN A 137 15.97 14.33 -4.78
C ASN A 137 14.82 15.10 -5.45
N GLY A 138 13.76 14.39 -5.87
CA GLY A 138 12.60 14.97 -6.54
C GLY A 138 12.87 15.54 -7.93
N LYS A 139 13.96 15.12 -8.58
CA LYS A 139 14.36 15.56 -9.93
C LYS A 139 15.20 14.50 -10.64
N VAL A 140 15.11 14.48 -11.97
CA VAL A 140 15.97 13.69 -12.88
C VAL A 140 17.22 14.48 -13.27
#